data_AF-A0A1G4PFX0-F1
#
_entry.id   AF-A0A1G4PFX0-F1
#
_cell.length_a   1.000
_cell.length_b   1.000
_cell.length_c   1.000
_cell.angle_alpha   90.00
_cell.angle_beta   90.00
_cell.angle_gamma   90.00
#
_symmetry.space_group_name_H-M   'P 1'
#
loop_
_entity.id
_entity.type
_entity.pdbx_description
1 polymer ?
#
loop_
_entity_poly.entity_id
_entity_poly.type
_entity_poly.pdbx_seq_one_letter_code
_entity_poly.pdbx_strand_id
1 'polypeptide(L)'
;MSEHSEHIKFDPSLFVDNSPDMVKVRQCKNTLIILGQGITLFTIWSVIKVLGTLFLERSYYLELIREESGPDSSAFIDNIAFVILVIATVIVLLIMVSVRLYVARSAIEEGNGRRRNILYILLAFCIIISNILSLTKMITEYVLFLTDHISDTEYSFISILIEITSMIMVVELIISAIRLRKHQRSIERASDAA
;
A
#
# COMPACT_ATOMS: atom_id res chain seq x y z
N MET A 1 -50.55 38.76 -5.42
CA MET A 1 -49.94 37.45 -5.11
C MET A 1 -49.55 36.83 -6.44
N SER A 2 -48.30 36.95 -6.85
CA SER A 2 -47.78 36.32 -8.07
C SER A 2 -47.27 34.94 -7.72
N GLU A 3 -47.92 33.91 -8.25
CA GLU A 3 -47.44 32.52 -8.18
C GLU A 3 -46.16 32.39 -9.00
N HIS A 4 -45.01 32.31 -8.32
CA HIS A 4 -43.76 31.86 -8.92
C HIS A 4 -43.78 30.34 -8.96
N SER A 5 -44.32 29.80 -10.05
CA SER A 5 -44.14 28.40 -10.43
C SER A 5 -42.72 28.22 -10.96
N GLU A 6 -41.78 27.86 -10.08
CA GLU A 6 -40.48 27.34 -10.49
C GLU A 6 -40.69 26.02 -11.24
N HIS A 7 -40.59 26.09 -12.57
CA HIS A 7 -40.47 24.90 -13.40
C HIS A 7 -39.14 24.22 -13.07
N ILE A 8 -39.20 23.19 -12.22
CA ILE A 8 -38.12 22.23 -12.03
C ILE A 8 -37.85 21.60 -13.40
N LYS A 9 -36.79 22.07 -14.08
CA LYS A 9 -36.28 21.43 -15.29
C LYS A 9 -35.79 20.05 -14.88
N PHE A 10 -36.58 19.06 -15.25
CA PHE A 10 -36.21 17.66 -15.13
C PHE A 10 -34.99 17.45 -16.02
N ASP A 11 -33.83 17.22 -15.43
CA ASP A 11 -32.62 16.86 -16.16
C ASP A 11 -32.60 15.32 -16.30
N PRO A 12 -32.96 14.76 -17.47
CA PRO A 12 -32.96 13.32 -17.65
C PRO A 12 -31.57 12.68 -17.53
N SER A 13 -30.49 13.47 -17.51
CA SER A 13 -29.14 12.96 -17.21
C SER A 13 -28.96 12.53 -15.75
N LEU A 14 -29.88 12.91 -14.86
CA LEU A 14 -29.92 12.44 -13.47
C LEU A 14 -30.45 11.00 -13.33
N PHE A 15 -31.08 10.43 -14.37
CA PHE A 15 -31.35 9.00 -14.40
C PHE A 15 -30.05 8.28 -14.72
N VAL A 16 -29.28 8.05 -13.66
CA VAL A 16 -28.09 7.22 -13.71
C VAL A 16 -28.49 5.89 -14.33
N ASP A 17 -27.91 5.58 -15.50
CA ASP A 17 -28.12 4.30 -16.16
C ASP A 17 -27.84 3.17 -15.16
N ASN A 18 -28.91 2.47 -14.78
CA ASN A 18 -28.90 1.37 -13.82
C ASN A 18 -28.74 0.02 -14.51
N SER A 19 -28.19 0.01 -15.73
CA SER A 19 -27.71 -1.22 -16.33
C SER A 19 -26.76 -1.96 -15.35
N PRO A 20 -26.86 -3.29 -15.26
CA PRO A 20 -26.11 -4.07 -14.27
C PRO A 20 -24.59 -3.90 -14.42
N ASP A 21 -24.10 -3.57 -15.61
CA ASP A 21 -22.68 -3.32 -15.85
C ASP A 21 -22.23 -1.94 -15.36
N MET A 22 -23.08 -0.91 -15.48
CA MET A 22 -22.78 0.42 -14.92
C MET A 22 -22.73 0.40 -13.40
N VAL A 23 -23.54 -0.42 -12.75
CA VAL A 23 -23.46 -0.64 -11.29
C VAL A 23 -22.13 -1.29 -10.90
N LYS A 24 -21.68 -2.33 -11.63
CA LYS A 24 -20.38 -2.98 -11.38
C LYS A 24 -19.20 -2.04 -11.59
N VAL A 25 -19.24 -1.20 -12.61
CA VAL A 25 -18.20 -0.18 -12.87
C VAL A 25 -18.13 0.80 -11.70
N ARG A 26 -19.28 1.30 -11.21
CA ARG A 26 -19.34 2.21 -10.05
C ARG A 26 -18.76 1.55 -8.80
N GLN A 27 -19.11 0.29 -8.53
CA GLN A 27 -18.56 -0.46 -7.41
C GLN A 27 -17.04 -0.62 -7.51
N CYS A 28 -16.51 -1.06 -8.67
CA CYS A 28 -15.06 -1.23 -8.85
C CYS A 28 -14.30 0.09 -8.69
N LYS A 29 -14.85 1.21 -9.19
CA LYS A 29 -14.28 2.55 -9.01
C LYS A 29 -14.19 2.94 -7.54
N ASN A 30 -15.29 2.79 -6.80
CA ASN A 30 -15.33 3.12 -5.38
C ASN A 30 -14.36 2.24 -4.58
N THR A 31 -14.33 0.93 -4.85
CA THR A 31 -13.37 0.01 -4.23
C THR A 31 -11.93 0.44 -4.52
N LEU A 32 -11.61 0.83 -5.75
CA LEU A 32 -10.26 1.27 -6.12
C LEU A 32 -9.81 2.53 -5.36
N ILE A 33 -10.73 3.48 -5.13
CA ILE A 33 -10.47 4.69 -4.33
C ILE A 33 -10.23 4.30 -2.86
N ILE A 34 -11.09 3.48 -2.28
CA ILE A 34 -10.98 3.04 -0.87
C ILE A 34 -9.66 2.29 -0.65
N LEU A 35 -9.31 1.37 -1.56
CA LEU A 35 -8.06 0.60 -1.46
C LEU A 35 -6.83 1.49 -1.64
N GLY A 36 -6.87 2.48 -2.53
CA GLY A 36 -5.79 3.47 -2.66
C GLY A 36 -5.58 4.29 -1.39
N GLN A 37 -6.67 4.71 -0.73
CA GLN A 37 -6.60 5.36 0.59
C GLN A 37 -6.04 4.41 1.66
N GLY A 38 -6.48 3.15 1.66
CA GLY A 38 -5.94 2.09 2.53
C GLY A 38 -4.43 1.95 2.37
N ILE A 39 -3.93 1.77 1.15
CA ILE A 39 -2.48 1.67 0.90
C ILE A 39 -1.72 2.91 1.38
N THR A 40 -2.31 4.10 1.26
CA THR A 40 -1.71 5.33 1.80
C THR A 40 -1.55 5.26 3.32
N LEU A 41 -2.60 4.82 4.04
CA LEU A 41 -2.56 4.65 5.49
C LEU A 41 -1.52 3.61 5.93
N PHE A 42 -1.47 2.46 5.27
CA PHE A 42 -0.49 1.41 5.59
C PHE A 42 0.94 1.82 5.20
N THR A 43 1.11 2.71 4.24
CA THR A 43 2.42 3.30 3.93
C THR A 43 2.91 4.18 5.08
N ILE A 44 2.02 4.99 5.67
CA ILE A 44 2.34 5.79 6.87
C ILE A 44 2.71 4.86 8.03
N TRP A 45 1.95 3.78 8.23
CA TRP A 45 2.27 2.78 9.25
C TRP A 45 3.66 2.15 9.05
N SER A 46 4.01 1.75 7.82
CA SER A 46 5.34 1.21 7.53
C SER A 46 6.45 2.21 7.83
N VAL A 47 6.24 3.51 7.57
CA VAL A 47 7.22 4.56 7.94
C VAL A 47 7.37 4.63 9.45
N ILE A 48 6.28 4.64 10.20
CA ILE A 48 6.30 4.67 11.68
C ILE A 48 7.08 3.47 12.21
N LYS A 49 6.81 2.27 11.68
CA LYS A 49 7.51 1.04 12.07
C LYS A 49 9.01 1.13 11.82
N VAL A 50 9.44 1.54 10.61
CA VAL A 50 10.87 1.65 10.27
C VAL A 50 11.58 2.70 11.13
N LEU A 51 10.95 3.86 11.36
CA LEU A 51 11.51 4.86 12.27
C LEU A 51 11.58 4.33 13.71
N GLY A 52 10.52 3.65 14.17
CA GLY A 52 10.49 3.01 15.49
C GLY A 52 11.65 2.03 15.68
N THR A 53 11.86 1.12 14.74
CA THR A 53 12.98 0.17 14.75
C THR A 53 14.33 0.90 14.77
N LEU A 54 14.53 1.93 13.92
CA LEU A 54 15.78 2.68 13.88
C LEU A 54 16.11 3.42 15.19
N PHE A 55 15.10 3.96 15.88
CA PHE A 55 15.30 4.71 17.12
C PHE A 55 15.37 3.81 18.36
N LEU A 56 14.53 2.76 18.43
CA LEU A 56 14.43 1.88 19.60
C LEU A 56 15.53 0.81 19.62
N GLU A 57 15.94 0.30 18.46
CA GLU A 57 16.93 -0.79 18.36
C GLU A 57 18.34 -0.28 18.04
N ARG A 58 18.62 1.01 18.30
CA ARG A 58 19.93 1.62 18.04
C ARG A 58 21.09 0.84 18.69
N SER A 59 20.92 0.39 19.93
CA SER A 59 21.95 -0.36 20.65
C SER A 59 22.28 -1.68 19.97
N TYR A 60 21.26 -2.39 19.49
CA TYR A 60 21.41 -3.65 18.76
C TYR A 60 22.19 -3.47 17.46
N TYR A 61 21.88 -2.44 16.67
CA TYR A 61 22.62 -2.17 15.43
C TYR A 61 24.08 -1.78 15.68
N LEU A 62 24.36 -1.01 16.74
CA LEU A 62 25.73 -0.67 17.10
C LEU A 62 26.53 -1.89 17.55
N GLU A 63 25.90 -2.81 18.28
CA GLU A 63 26.52 -4.08 18.69
C GLU A 63 26.84 -4.95 17.48
N LEU A 64 25.90 -5.09 16.53
CA LEU A 64 26.10 -5.84 15.30
C LEU A 64 27.25 -5.27 14.45
N ILE A 65 27.33 -3.93 14.33
CA ILE A 65 28.42 -3.26 13.61
C ILE A 65 29.77 -3.52 14.30
N ARG A 66 29.80 -3.50 15.64
CA ARG A 66 31.01 -3.72 16.42
C ARG A 66 31.50 -5.16 16.30
N GLU A 67 30.59 -6.13 16.27
CA GLU A 67 30.90 -7.54 16.07
C GLU A 67 31.57 -7.77 14.70
N GLU A 68 31.04 -7.16 13.64
CA GLU A 68 31.60 -7.23 12.28
C GLU A 68 32.92 -6.46 12.12
N SER A 69 33.07 -5.33 12.80
CA SER A 69 34.25 -4.46 12.68
C SER A 69 35.47 -4.96 13.47
N GLY A 70 35.27 -5.93 14.36
CA GLY A 70 36.30 -6.53 15.20
C GLY A 70 36.66 -5.68 16.45
N PRO A 71 37.37 -6.29 17.42
CA PRO A 71 37.59 -5.70 18.74
C PRO A 71 38.50 -4.45 18.73
N ASP A 72 39.31 -4.26 17.69
CA ASP A 72 40.23 -3.13 17.54
C ASP A 72 39.60 -1.92 16.82
N SER A 73 38.32 -2.00 16.45
CA SER A 73 37.59 -0.90 15.84
C SER A 73 37.44 0.27 16.81
N SER A 74 37.84 1.47 16.36
CA SER A 74 37.60 2.68 17.14
C SER A 74 36.11 3.01 17.14
N ALA A 75 35.58 3.49 18.28
CA ALA A 75 34.19 3.93 18.39
C ALA A 75 33.79 4.99 17.32
N PHE A 76 34.76 5.70 16.74
CA PHE A 76 34.52 6.62 15.64
C PHE A 76 34.09 5.89 14.34
N ILE A 77 34.71 4.76 14.02
CA ILE A 77 34.41 3.95 12.83
C ILE A 77 33.00 3.35 12.94
N ASP A 78 32.65 2.79 14.10
CA ASP A 78 31.33 2.21 14.35
C ASP A 78 30.21 3.25 14.19
N ASN A 79 30.43 4.46 14.70
CA ASN A 79 29.48 5.57 14.55
C ASN A 79 29.32 5.99 13.09
N ILE A 80 30.40 6.03 12.30
CA ILE A 80 30.32 6.33 10.85
C ILE A 80 29.54 5.23 10.13
N ALA A 81 29.84 3.95 10.39
CA ALA A 81 29.14 2.83 9.80
C ALA A 81 27.63 2.87 10.12
N PHE A 82 27.27 3.20 11.35
CA PHE A 82 25.88 3.39 11.75
C PHE A 82 25.20 4.54 10.99
N VAL A 83 25.87 5.69 10.82
CA VAL A 83 25.33 6.81 10.04
C VAL A 83 25.12 6.41 8.58
N ILE A 84 26.05 5.67 7.97
CA ILE A 84 25.91 5.16 6.60
C ILE A 84 24.70 4.22 6.50
N LEU A 85 24.55 3.30 7.46
CA LEU A 85 23.41 2.39 7.54
C LEU A 85 22.09 3.18 7.60
N VAL A 86 21.98 4.17 8.49
CA VAL A 86 20.78 5.02 8.61
C VAL A 86 20.47 5.75 7.31
N ILE A 87 21.46 6.35 6.65
CA ILE A 87 21.27 7.03 5.36
C ILE A 87 20.77 6.05 4.30
N ALA A 88 21.37 4.87 4.20
CA ALA A 88 20.95 3.84 3.27
C ALA A 88 19.50 3.38 3.53
N THR A 89 19.14 3.14 4.81
CA THR A 89 17.78 2.78 5.20
C THR A 89 16.77 3.87 4.84
N VAL A 90 17.10 5.14 5.08
CA VAL A 90 16.23 6.28 4.73
C VAL A 90 16.02 6.38 3.22
N ILE A 91 17.06 6.18 2.41
CA ILE A 91 16.94 6.19 0.95
C ILE A 91 16.02 5.07 0.47
N VAL A 92 16.21 3.85 0.97
CA VAL A 92 15.35 2.70 0.62
C VAL A 92 13.90 2.96 1.04
N LEU A 93 13.70 3.49 2.25
CA LEU A 93 12.37 3.85 2.76
C LEU A 93 11.70 4.89 1.85
N LEU A 94 12.41 5.94 1.44
CA LEU A 94 11.89 6.97 0.54
C LEU A 94 11.47 6.39 -0.81
N ILE A 95 12.25 5.46 -1.37
CA ILE A 95 11.91 4.76 -2.61
C ILE A 95 10.64 3.93 -2.42
N MET A 96 10.58 3.11 -1.36
CA MET A 96 9.41 2.27 -1.06
C MET A 96 8.14 3.09 -0.86
N VAL A 97 8.22 4.18 -0.09
CA VAL A 97 7.10 5.10 0.15
C VAL A 97 6.66 5.75 -1.16
N SER A 98 7.61 6.23 -1.97
CA SER A 98 7.30 6.88 -3.24
C SER A 98 6.58 5.94 -4.21
N VAL A 99 7.03 4.68 -4.30
CA VAL A 99 6.38 3.65 -5.13
C VAL A 99 4.97 3.34 -4.63
N ARG A 100 4.78 3.13 -3.31
CA ARG A 100 3.46 2.84 -2.74
C ARG A 100 2.49 4.01 -2.90
N LEU A 101 2.95 5.24 -2.66
CA LEU A 101 2.14 6.45 -2.86
C LEU A 101 1.80 6.67 -4.34
N TYR A 102 2.71 6.37 -5.26
CA TYR A 102 2.42 6.40 -6.69
C TYR A 102 1.32 5.42 -7.08
N VAL A 103 1.38 4.18 -6.56
CA VAL A 103 0.36 3.16 -6.78
C VAL A 103 -0.99 3.58 -6.22
N ALA A 104 -1.00 4.05 -4.97
CA ALA A 104 -2.21 4.55 -4.31
C ALA A 104 -2.87 5.71 -5.07
N ARG A 105 -2.09 6.74 -5.45
CA ARG A 105 -2.58 7.89 -6.21
C ARG A 105 -3.11 7.48 -7.58
N SER A 106 -2.39 6.62 -8.29
CA SER A 106 -2.82 6.13 -9.61
C SER A 106 -4.13 5.35 -9.53
N ALA A 107 -4.31 4.52 -8.48
CA ALA A 107 -5.55 3.80 -8.24
C ALA A 107 -6.73 4.75 -7.94
N ILE A 108 -6.51 5.77 -7.12
CA ILE A 108 -7.51 6.81 -6.84
C ILE A 108 -7.87 7.59 -8.12
N GLU A 109 -6.89 7.95 -8.94
CA GLU A 109 -7.12 8.62 -10.22
C GLU A 109 -7.91 7.76 -11.21
N GLU A 110 -7.60 6.46 -11.31
CA GLU A 110 -8.35 5.52 -12.16
C GLU A 110 -9.79 5.33 -11.65
N GLY A 111 -9.98 5.24 -10.32
CA GLY A 111 -11.30 5.17 -9.69
C GLY A 111 -12.13 6.42 -9.97
N ASN A 112 -11.51 7.60 -9.99
CA ASN A 112 -12.13 8.86 -10.37
C ASN A 112 -12.35 9.01 -11.90
N GLY A 113 -11.95 8.03 -12.71
CA GLY A 113 -12.09 8.07 -14.16
C GLY A 113 -11.13 9.01 -14.88
N ARG A 114 -10.02 9.43 -14.25
CA ARG A 114 -9.09 10.40 -14.83
C ARG A 114 -8.04 9.78 -15.75
N ARG A 115 -7.28 8.79 -15.26
CA ARG A 115 -6.14 8.20 -15.99
C ARG A 115 -6.10 6.68 -15.82
N ARG A 116 -6.02 5.95 -16.93
CA ARG A 116 -5.78 4.49 -16.95
C ARG A 116 -4.30 4.23 -17.20
N ASN A 117 -3.50 4.04 -16.14
CA ASN A 117 -2.07 3.73 -16.28
C ASN A 117 -1.82 2.26 -15.94
N ILE A 118 -1.15 1.48 -16.80
CA ILE A 118 -0.86 0.07 -16.49
C ILE A 118 0.35 -0.10 -15.57
N LEU A 119 1.24 0.91 -15.52
CA LEU A 119 2.48 0.85 -14.77
C LEU A 119 2.24 0.64 -13.27
N TYR A 120 1.21 1.27 -12.68
CA TYR A 120 0.94 1.09 -11.26
C TYR A 120 0.49 -0.33 -10.91
N ILE A 121 -0.13 -1.07 -11.84
CA ILE A 121 -0.50 -2.47 -11.64
C ILE A 121 0.77 -3.32 -11.57
N LEU A 122 1.73 -3.08 -12.46
CA LEU A 122 3.03 -3.75 -12.43
C LEU A 122 3.79 -3.45 -11.13
N LEU A 123 3.80 -2.19 -10.70
CA LEU A 123 4.38 -1.79 -9.42
C LEU A 123 3.65 -2.41 -8.22
N ALA A 124 2.32 -2.57 -8.29
CA ALA A 124 1.54 -3.27 -7.26
C ALA A 124 1.96 -4.74 -7.13
N PHE A 125 2.26 -5.43 -8.24
CA PHE A 125 2.84 -6.78 -8.20
C PHE A 125 4.21 -6.78 -7.51
N CYS A 126 5.08 -5.81 -7.80
CA CYS A 126 6.36 -5.68 -7.09
C CYS A 126 6.17 -5.45 -5.58
N ILE A 127 5.17 -4.65 -5.17
CA ILE A 127 4.82 -4.45 -3.77
C ILE A 127 4.37 -5.77 -3.12
N ILE A 128 3.57 -6.59 -3.80
CA ILE A 128 3.16 -7.90 -3.28
C ILE A 128 4.38 -8.80 -3.06
N ILE A 129 5.29 -8.88 -4.02
CA ILE A 129 6.52 -9.69 -3.88
C ILE A 129 7.35 -9.21 -2.69
N SER A 130 7.53 -7.90 -2.56
CA SER A 130 8.24 -7.30 -1.41
C SER A 130 7.56 -7.62 -0.08
N ASN A 131 6.22 -7.54 -0.01
CA ASN A 131 5.46 -7.87 1.18
C ASN A 131 5.56 -9.37 1.52
N ILE A 132 5.57 -10.27 0.54
CA ILE A 132 5.76 -11.72 0.77
C ILE A 132 7.13 -12.00 1.37
N LEU A 133 8.20 -11.40 0.84
CA LEU A 133 9.55 -11.55 1.38
C LEU A 133 9.64 -11.04 2.82
N SER A 134 9.05 -9.86 3.08
CA SER A 134 9.00 -9.27 4.40
C SER A 134 8.21 -10.12 5.40
N LEU A 135 7.04 -10.63 4.98
CA LEU A 135 6.20 -11.49 5.79
C LEU A 135 6.88 -12.83 6.10
N THR A 136 7.56 -13.43 5.13
CA THR A 136 8.33 -14.67 5.32
C THR A 136 9.43 -14.48 6.35
N LYS A 137 10.13 -13.33 6.30
CA LYS A 137 11.13 -12.98 7.31
C LYS A 137 10.51 -12.85 8.70
N MET A 138 9.42 -12.08 8.85
CA MET A 138 8.74 -11.91 10.14
C MET A 138 8.21 -13.22 10.71
N ILE A 139 7.65 -14.09 9.87
CA ILE A 139 7.16 -15.41 10.31
C ILE A 139 8.32 -16.28 10.77
N THR A 140 9.44 -16.30 10.03
CA THR A 140 10.63 -17.07 10.42
C THR A 140 11.17 -16.58 11.76
N GLU A 141 11.31 -15.28 11.95
CA GLU A 141 11.74 -14.68 13.22
C GLU A 141 10.77 -15.02 14.36
N TYR A 142 9.47 -14.91 14.12
CA TYR A 142 8.44 -15.24 15.10
C TYR A 142 8.48 -16.72 15.51
N VAL A 143 8.65 -17.63 14.56
CA VAL A 143 8.75 -19.08 14.84
C VAL A 143 10.01 -19.39 15.64
N LEU A 144 11.15 -18.78 15.31
CA LEU A 144 12.39 -18.94 16.08
C LEU A 144 12.26 -18.41 17.50
N PHE A 145 11.58 -17.26 17.68
CA PHE A 145 11.35 -16.68 19.00
C PHE A 145 10.39 -17.51 19.87
N LEU A 146 9.35 -18.12 19.28
CA LEU A 146 8.43 -19.01 20.00
C LEU A 146 9.15 -20.20 20.64
N THR A 147 10.26 -20.65 20.05
CA THR A 147 11.08 -21.73 20.60
C THR A 147 11.92 -21.30 21.81
N ASP A 148 12.28 -20.02 21.92
CA ASP A 148 13.24 -19.56 22.93
C ASP A 148 12.62 -18.69 24.04
N HIS A 149 11.70 -17.76 23.79
CA HIS A 149 11.17 -16.82 24.81
C HIS A 149 9.69 -16.41 24.57
N ILE A 150 8.81 -16.65 25.56
CA ILE A 150 7.34 -16.49 25.41
C ILE A 150 6.85 -15.03 25.58
N SER A 151 7.59 -14.17 26.28
CA SER A 151 7.06 -12.89 26.80
C SER A 151 6.89 -11.74 25.80
N ASP A 152 7.51 -11.79 24.60
CA ASP A 152 7.44 -10.70 23.59
C ASP A 152 6.59 -11.04 22.35
N THR A 153 5.78 -12.09 22.44
CA THR A 153 5.07 -12.67 21.28
C THR A 153 3.90 -11.84 20.76
N GLU A 154 3.24 -11.04 21.61
CA GLU A 154 2.01 -10.32 21.25
C GLU A 154 2.22 -9.20 20.21
N TYR A 155 3.28 -8.38 20.38
CA TYR A 155 3.58 -7.27 19.45
C TYR A 155 3.98 -7.77 18.05
N SER A 156 4.66 -8.91 18.00
CA SER A 156 5.06 -9.57 16.76
C SER A 156 3.84 -10.08 15.99
N PHE A 157 2.85 -10.67 16.67
CA PHE A 157 1.63 -11.16 16.04
C PHE A 157 0.79 -10.03 15.43
N ILE A 158 0.61 -8.91 16.15
CA ILE A 158 -0.12 -7.73 15.63
C ILE A 158 0.56 -7.19 14.37
N SER A 159 1.89 -7.10 14.38
CA SER A 159 2.65 -6.63 13.23
C SER A 159 2.44 -7.54 12.00
N ILE A 160 2.43 -8.86 12.19
CA ILE A 160 2.17 -9.84 11.12
C ILE A 160 0.76 -9.65 10.54
N LEU A 161 -0.27 -9.49 11.39
CA LEU A 161 -1.65 -9.26 10.92
C LEU A 161 -1.79 -7.97 10.11
N ILE A 162 -1.09 -6.91 10.52
CA ILE A 162 -1.08 -5.64 9.79
C ILE A 162 -0.43 -5.82 8.41
N GLU A 163 0.67 -6.56 8.29
CA GLU A 163 1.32 -6.83 7.00
C GLU A 163 0.45 -7.70 6.09
N ILE A 164 -0.24 -8.71 6.63
CA ILE A 164 -1.19 -9.54 5.88
C ILE A 164 -2.34 -8.67 5.34
N THR A 165 -2.90 -7.80 6.19
CA THR A 165 -3.99 -6.90 5.78
C THR A 165 -3.51 -5.92 4.70
N SER A 166 -2.30 -5.38 4.86
CA SER A 166 -1.62 -4.56 3.85
C SER A 166 -1.54 -5.27 2.50
N MET A 167 -1.09 -6.53 2.50
CA MET A 167 -0.98 -7.37 1.30
C MET A 167 -2.35 -7.63 0.65
N ILE A 168 -3.37 -7.97 1.44
CA ILE A 168 -4.73 -8.23 0.94
C ILE A 168 -5.27 -7.00 0.19
N MET A 169 -5.07 -5.79 0.70
CA MET A 169 -5.55 -4.59 -0.01
C MET A 169 -4.85 -4.39 -1.35
N VAL A 170 -3.55 -4.68 -1.45
CA VAL A 170 -2.83 -4.55 -2.73
C VAL A 170 -3.34 -5.59 -3.73
N VAL A 171 -3.63 -6.82 -3.28
CA VAL A 171 -4.24 -7.87 -4.11
C VAL A 171 -5.64 -7.46 -4.60
N GLU A 172 -6.50 -7.01 -3.68
CA GLU A 172 -7.85 -6.53 -4.02
C GLU A 172 -7.81 -5.32 -4.96
N LEU A 173 -6.78 -4.47 -4.87
CA LEU A 173 -6.61 -3.32 -5.74
C LEU A 173 -6.34 -3.79 -7.17
N ILE A 174 -5.43 -4.76 -7.35
CA ILE A 174 -5.13 -5.35 -8.65
C ILE A 174 -6.38 -6.01 -9.25
N ILE A 175 -7.10 -6.82 -8.46
CA ILE A 175 -8.33 -7.48 -8.90
C ILE A 175 -9.37 -6.45 -9.34
N SER A 176 -9.58 -5.41 -8.53
CA SER A 176 -10.54 -4.34 -8.81
C SER A 176 -10.17 -3.55 -10.07
N ALA A 177 -8.88 -3.24 -10.26
CA ALA A 177 -8.39 -2.57 -11.46
C ALA A 177 -8.61 -3.41 -12.73
N ILE A 178 -8.33 -4.71 -12.68
CA ILE A 178 -8.54 -5.63 -13.81
C ILE A 178 -10.04 -5.75 -14.13
N ARG A 179 -10.90 -5.93 -13.11
CA ARG A 179 -12.35 -6.01 -13.28
C ARG A 179 -12.93 -4.71 -13.86
N LEU A 180 -12.49 -3.56 -13.37
CA LEU A 180 -12.90 -2.25 -13.88
C LEU A 180 -12.64 -2.13 -15.38
N ARG A 181 -11.42 -2.45 -15.82
CA ARG A 181 -11.03 -2.39 -17.24
C ARG A 181 -11.80 -3.39 -18.10
N LYS A 182 -12.08 -4.59 -17.58
CA LYS A 182 -12.88 -5.60 -18.28
C LYS A 182 -14.32 -5.10 -18.50
N HIS A 183 -14.96 -4.55 -17.48
CA HIS A 183 -16.33 -4.05 -17.58
C HIS A 183 -16.43 -2.83 -18.51
N GLN A 184 -15.48 -1.88 -18.43
CA GLN A 184 -15.45 -0.72 -19.32
C GLN A 184 -15.32 -1.13 -20.79
N ARG A 185 -14.43 -2.07 -21.12
CA ARG A 185 -14.29 -2.59 -22.49
C ARG A 185 -15.54 -3.30 -23.00
N SER A 186 -16.31 -3.95 -22.11
CA SER A 186 -17.57 -4.60 -22.49
C SER A 186 -18.64 -3.59 -22.87
N ILE A 187 -18.73 -2.48 -22.14
CA ILE A 187 -19.68 -1.40 -22.40
C ILE A 187 -19.30 -0.66 -23.70
N GLU A 188 -18.01 -0.34 -23.88
CA GLU A 188 -17.49 0.29 -25.10
C GLU A 188 -17.85 -0.55 -26.35
N ARG A 189 -17.63 -1.87 -26.32
CA ARG A 189 -18.00 -2.77 -27.43
C ARG A 189 -19.49 -2.90 -27.69
N ALA A 190 -20.32 -2.86 -26.63
CA ALA A 190 -21.78 -2.91 -26.79
C ALA A 190 -22.32 -1.62 -27.40
N SER A 191 -21.70 -0.47 -27.07
CA SER A 191 -22.03 0.82 -27.66
C SER A 191 -21.61 0.92 -29.13
N ASP A 192 -20.48 0.31 -29.51
CA ASP A 192 -20.01 0.32 -30.90
C ASP A 192 -20.83 -0.60 -31.84
N ALA A 193 -21.58 -1.55 -31.26
CA ALA A 193 -22.38 -2.52 -32.01
C ALA A 193 -23.85 -2.11 -32.22
N ALA A 194 -24.30 -1.04 -31.54
CA ALA A 194 -25.67 -0.51 -31.58
C ALA A 194 -25.78 0.65 -32.58
#